data_AF-A0A3B8L7X6-F1
#
_entry.id   AF-A0A3B8L7X6-F1
#
_cell.length_a   1.000
_cell.length_b   1.000
_cell.length_c   1.000
_cell.angle_alpha   90.00
_cell.angle_beta   90.00
_cell.angle_gamma   90.00
#
_symmetry.space_group_name_H-M   'P 1'
#
loop_
_entity.id
_entity.type
_entity.pdbx_description
1 polymer ?
#
loop_
_entity_poly.entity_id
_entity_poly.type
_entity_poly.pdbx_seq_one_letter_code
_entity_poly.pdbx_strand_id
1 'polypeptide(L)'
;MSSWDVCHELGDEPSYQGLVTEDLRELYSTRQIGPEEWTRPDAVWPWKQVATWDELADITHAQRRRRDRQGQDDEEMDMTPMIDITFLLLIFFMITAAFDLQKGLVFPPPESDRESQTEAQAPGLAEVQQDRIVLRIGADDSFQLLDANQQPGPVIAPEDLVEELRARSQAETKDQLLILPDELASHEAVVLAVDSTARAGITKVSIADVRDGPGP
;
A
#
# COMPACT_ATOMS: atom_id res chain seq x y z
N MET A 1 20.00 -15.68 69.25
CA MET A 1 20.28 -14.66 68.23
C MET A 1 21.23 -15.33 67.28
N SER A 2 20.78 -15.58 66.04
CA SER A 2 21.60 -16.25 65.03
C SER A 2 22.72 -15.31 64.62
N SER A 3 23.94 -15.81 64.65
CA SER A 3 25.13 -15.11 64.17
C SER A 3 25.35 -15.47 62.70
N TRP A 4 25.76 -14.53 61.86
CA TRP A 4 25.82 -14.74 60.41
C TRP A 4 27.21 -14.51 59.86
N ASP A 5 27.61 -15.41 58.97
CA ASP A 5 28.78 -15.25 58.11
C ASP A 5 28.31 -14.95 56.67
N VAL A 6 29.05 -14.08 55.98
CA VAL A 6 28.80 -13.70 54.58
C VAL A 6 30.07 -13.86 53.75
N CYS A 7 29.94 -14.40 52.54
CA CYS A 7 30.99 -14.36 51.52
C CYS A 7 30.42 -14.04 50.13
N HIS A 8 31.27 -13.45 49.28
CA HIS A 8 30.90 -13.11 47.91
C HIS A 8 30.90 -14.33 46.99
N GLU A 9 31.89 -15.23 47.13
CA GLU A 9 31.98 -16.48 46.37
C GLU A 9 32.14 -17.71 47.28
N LEU A 10 31.62 -18.85 46.80
CA LEU A 10 31.63 -20.11 47.54
C LEU A 10 33.06 -20.68 47.61
N GLY A 11 33.71 -20.59 48.77
CA GLY A 11 35.07 -21.07 48.98
C GLY A 11 36.07 -20.00 49.42
N ASP A 12 35.69 -18.72 49.36
CA ASP A 12 36.47 -17.63 49.92
C ASP A 12 36.37 -17.54 51.44
N GLU A 13 37.34 -16.86 52.05
CA GLU A 13 37.23 -16.47 53.46
C GLU A 13 36.02 -15.55 53.65
N PRO A 14 35.26 -15.71 54.76
CA PRO A 14 34.07 -14.90 54.95
C PRO A 14 34.45 -13.43 55.08
N SER A 15 33.89 -12.60 54.21
CA SER A 15 34.08 -11.15 54.18
C SER A 15 33.52 -10.48 55.43
N TYR A 16 32.47 -11.08 56.00
CA TYR A 16 31.90 -10.68 57.28
C TYR A 16 31.59 -11.93 58.12
N GLN A 17 31.86 -11.85 59.43
CA GLN A 17 31.65 -12.94 60.38
C GLN A 17 30.99 -12.40 61.64
N GLY A 18 30.20 -13.24 62.29
CA GLY A 18 29.69 -12.90 63.62
C GLY A 18 28.51 -11.91 63.62
N LEU A 19 27.96 -11.55 62.46
CA LEU A 19 26.96 -10.48 62.34
C LEU A 19 25.63 -10.88 62.97
N VAL A 20 24.95 -9.97 63.67
CA VAL A 20 23.55 -10.22 64.05
C VAL A 20 22.62 -9.92 62.87
N THR A 21 21.39 -10.44 62.93
CA THR A 21 20.39 -10.24 61.86
C THR A 21 20.14 -8.76 61.53
N GLU A 22 20.25 -7.85 62.51
CA GLU A 22 20.10 -6.40 62.28
C GLU A 22 21.30 -5.80 61.53
N ASP A 23 22.52 -6.22 61.82
CA ASP A 23 23.72 -5.75 61.13
C ASP A 23 23.69 -6.19 59.65
N LEU A 24 23.26 -7.44 59.39
CA LEU A 24 23.01 -7.91 58.03
C LEU A 24 21.98 -7.04 57.30
N ARG A 25 20.93 -6.64 58.01
CA ARG A 25 19.89 -5.77 57.47
C ARG A 25 20.45 -4.40 57.10
N GLU A 26 21.31 -3.84 57.93
CA GLU A 26 21.99 -2.57 57.71
C GLU A 26 22.93 -2.63 56.50
N LEU A 27 23.74 -3.69 56.39
CA LEU A 27 24.64 -3.91 55.25
C LEU A 27 23.88 -4.05 53.93
N TYR A 28 22.76 -4.78 53.96
CA TYR A 28 21.87 -4.92 52.80
C TYR A 28 21.18 -3.59 52.43
N SER A 29 20.77 -2.80 53.43
CA SER A 29 20.18 -1.47 53.22
C SER A 29 21.17 -0.47 52.61
N THR A 30 22.45 -0.59 52.99
CA THR A 30 23.57 0.23 52.53
C THR A 30 24.14 -0.26 51.20
N ARG A 31 23.58 -1.32 50.59
CA ARG A 31 24.05 -1.98 49.36
C ARG A 31 25.49 -2.49 49.41
N GLN A 32 26.00 -2.78 50.60
CA GLN A 32 27.31 -3.43 50.72
C GLN A 32 27.22 -4.93 50.39
N ILE A 33 26.03 -5.51 50.56
CA ILE A 33 25.73 -6.92 50.32
C ILE A 33 24.53 -7.02 49.35
N GLY A 34 24.65 -7.86 48.32
CA GLY A 34 23.59 -8.15 47.35
C GLY A 34 22.73 -9.38 47.67
N PRO A 35 21.59 -9.56 46.98
CA PRO A 35 20.70 -10.73 47.15
C PRO A 35 21.35 -12.06 46.71
N GLU A 36 22.38 -11.98 45.86
CA GLU A 36 23.10 -13.11 45.28
C GLU A 36 24.26 -13.61 46.18
N GLU A 37 24.57 -12.87 47.26
CA GLU A 37 25.67 -13.21 48.16
C GLU A 37 25.32 -14.40 49.05
N TRP A 38 26.36 -15.11 49.50
CA TRP A 38 26.21 -16.33 50.26
C TRP A 38 26.26 -16.04 51.75
N THR A 39 25.28 -16.55 52.48
CA THR A 39 25.23 -16.46 53.94
C THR A 39 24.98 -17.80 54.60
N ARG A 40 25.46 -17.93 55.85
CA ARG A 40 25.15 -19.05 56.72
C ARG A 40 24.95 -18.59 58.16
N PRO A 41 24.00 -19.19 58.90
CA PRO A 41 23.85 -18.95 60.32
C PRO A 41 24.79 -19.83 61.15
N ASP A 42 25.30 -19.28 62.24
CA ASP A 42 26.07 -19.91 63.31
C ASP A 42 27.25 -20.77 62.84
N ALA A 43 27.87 -20.37 61.72
CA ALA A 43 28.93 -21.10 61.03
C ALA A 43 28.56 -22.55 60.61
N VAL A 44 27.27 -22.87 60.53
CA VAL A 44 26.75 -24.20 60.19
C VAL A 44 26.57 -24.34 58.68
N TRP A 45 26.93 -25.50 58.12
CA TRP A 45 26.64 -25.84 56.72
C TRP A 45 25.14 -26.13 56.52
N PRO A 46 24.52 -25.76 55.38
CA PRO A 46 25.13 -25.26 54.14
C PRO A 46 25.03 -23.73 53.95
N TRP A 47 25.95 -23.19 53.15
CA TRP A 47 25.83 -21.83 52.59
C TRP A 47 24.60 -21.75 51.68
N LYS A 48 23.85 -20.66 51.79
CA LYS A 48 22.72 -20.36 50.91
C LYS A 48 22.73 -18.89 50.53
N GLN A 49 22.10 -18.56 49.40
CA GLN A 49 22.00 -17.16 48.99
C GLN A 49 21.12 -16.36 49.95
N VAL A 50 21.46 -15.09 50.21
CA VAL A 50 20.71 -14.17 51.08
C VAL A 50 19.22 -14.20 50.78
N ALA A 51 18.86 -14.18 49.50
CA ALA A 51 17.47 -14.17 49.04
C ALA A 51 16.67 -15.45 49.32
N THR A 52 17.33 -16.54 49.72
CA THR A 52 16.67 -17.84 49.98
C THR A 52 16.31 -18.06 51.44
N TRP A 53 16.78 -17.21 52.35
CA TRP A 53 16.45 -17.30 53.77
C TRP A 53 15.11 -16.63 54.05
N ASP A 54 14.18 -17.39 54.66
CA ASP A 54 12.83 -16.90 55.00
C ASP A 54 12.88 -15.69 55.95
N GLU A 55 13.82 -15.69 56.90
CA GLU A 55 14.08 -14.56 57.82
C GLU A 55 14.53 -13.27 57.11
N LEU A 56 15.04 -13.38 55.88
CA LEU A 56 15.56 -12.28 55.07
C LEU A 56 14.68 -12.03 53.82
N ALA A 57 13.53 -12.71 53.69
CA ALA A 57 12.64 -12.55 52.55
C ALA A 57 12.09 -11.12 52.44
N ASP A 58 11.75 -10.51 53.58
CA ASP A 58 11.16 -9.18 53.65
C ASP A 58 12.06 -8.08 53.05
N ILE A 59 13.39 -8.20 53.22
CA ILE A 59 14.35 -7.22 52.70
C ILE A 59 14.63 -7.39 51.21
N THR A 60 14.60 -8.61 50.70
CA THR A 60 14.87 -8.89 49.27
C THR A 60 13.67 -8.60 48.38
N HIS A 61 12.44 -8.88 48.85
CA HIS A 61 11.20 -8.61 48.10
C HIS A 61 10.91 -7.11 47.92
N ALA A 62 11.25 -6.28 48.91
CA ALA A 62 11.00 -4.84 48.86
C ALA A 62 11.83 -4.12 47.79
N GLN A 63 13.04 -4.59 47.50
CA GLN A 63 13.94 -3.99 46.52
C GLN A 63 13.64 -4.40 45.07
N ARG A 64 13.22 -5.65 44.80
CA ARG A 64 12.81 -6.07 43.44
C ARG A 64 11.72 -5.16 42.85
N ARG A 65 10.71 -4.81 43.65
CA ARG A 65 9.63 -3.90 43.20
C ARG A 65 10.09 -2.47 42.91
N ARG A 66 11.18 -2.01 43.51
CA ARG A 66 11.72 -0.66 43.25
C ARG A 66 12.54 -0.63 41.97
N ARG A 67 13.33 -1.68 41.68
CA ARG A 67 14.15 -1.79 40.48
C ARG A 67 13.30 -1.94 39.20
N ASP A 68 12.21 -2.69 39.25
CA ASP A 68 11.28 -2.79 38.12
C ASP A 68 10.57 -1.46 37.82
N ARG A 69 10.27 -0.65 38.85
CA ARG A 69 9.71 0.70 38.65
C ARG A 69 10.74 1.68 38.09
N GLN A 70 11.99 1.60 38.55
CA GLN A 70 13.05 2.50 38.08
C GLN A 70 13.50 2.20 36.65
N GLY A 71 13.30 0.98 36.15
CA GLY A 71 13.54 0.64 34.73
C GLY A 71 12.42 1.05 33.78
N GLN A 72 11.26 1.51 34.30
CA GLN A 72 10.10 1.90 33.49
C GLN A 72 9.99 3.40 33.24
N ASP A 73 10.68 4.24 34.04
CA ASP A 73 10.46 5.69 34.04
C ASP A 73 11.51 6.49 33.22
N ASP A 74 12.60 5.88 32.73
CA ASP A 74 13.70 6.57 32.04
C ASP A 74 14.05 6.02 30.63
N GLU A 75 13.13 5.30 29.97
CA GLU A 75 13.20 5.18 28.51
C GLU A 75 12.47 6.39 27.91
N GLU A 76 13.20 7.50 27.75
CA GLU A 76 12.78 8.60 26.88
C GLU A 76 12.31 7.96 25.56
N MET A 77 11.01 8.06 25.28
CA MET A 77 10.38 7.38 24.15
C MET A 77 11.10 7.80 22.86
N ASP A 78 11.96 6.93 22.34
CA ASP A 78 12.69 7.18 21.11
C ASP A 78 11.69 7.46 19.99
N MET A 79 11.64 8.71 19.55
CA MET A 79 10.71 9.15 18.50
C MET A 79 11.27 8.85 17.10
N THR A 80 12.56 8.53 16.98
CA THR A 80 13.24 8.20 15.73
C THR A 80 12.55 7.06 14.96
N PRO A 81 12.19 5.92 15.57
CA PRO A 81 11.47 4.85 14.88
C PRO A 81 10.06 5.26 14.42
N MET A 82 9.38 6.14 15.17
CA MET A 82 8.04 6.60 14.80
C MET A 82 8.08 7.53 13.60
N ILE A 83 9.05 8.45 13.61
CA ILE A 83 9.30 9.37 12.51
C ILE A 83 9.65 8.57 11.25
N ASP A 84 10.54 7.57 11.33
CA ASP A 84 10.95 6.76 10.18
C ASP A 84 9.78 6.01 9.53
N ILE A 85 8.92 5.35 10.33
CA ILE A 85 7.72 4.67 9.81
C ILE A 85 6.79 5.66 9.09
N THR A 86 6.58 6.86 9.64
CA THR A 86 5.75 7.87 8.97
C THR A 86 6.36 8.39 7.67
N PHE A 87 7.68 8.59 7.61
CA PHE A 87 8.37 9.00 6.39
C PHE A 87 8.33 7.91 5.31
N LEU A 88 8.51 6.64 5.69
CA LEU A 88 8.39 5.51 4.77
C LEU A 88 6.97 5.45 4.16
N LEU A 89 5.94 5.68 4.96
CA LEU A 89 4.55 5.72 4.48
C LEU A 89 4.30 6.91 3.53
N LEU A 90 4.84 8.09 3.81
CA LEU A 90 4.71 9.26 2.93
C LEU A 90 5.41 9.06 1.58
N ILE A 91 6.61 8.47 1.58
CA ILE A 91 7.33 8.15 0.33
C ILE A 91 6.57 7.08 -0.47
N PHE A 92 6.09 6.03 0.20
CA PHE A 92 5.27 5.01 -0.42
C PHE A 92 3.99 5.61 -1.03
N PHE A 93 3.27 6.44 -0.27
CA PHE A 93 2.06 7.11 -0.75
C PHE A 93 2.35 8.07 -1.91
N MET A 94 3.43 8.85 -1.84
CA MET A 94 3.81 9.77 -2.92
C MET A 94 4.18 9.04 -4.22
N ILE A 95 4.95 7.94 -4.13
CA ILE A 95 5.32 7.12 -5.29
C ILE A 95 4.09 6.40 -5.85
N THR A 96 3.27 5.79 -4.99
CA THR A 96 2.05 5.07 -5.41
C THR A 96 0.96 6.02 -5.95
N ALA A 97 0.83 7.23 -5.41
CA ALA A 97 -0.07 8.26 -5.95
C ALA A 97 0.36 8.72 -7.35
N ALA A 98 1.67 8.73 -7.64
CA ALA A 98 2.16 9.03 -8.99
C ALA A 98 1.76 7.96 -10.02
N PHE A 99 1.39 6.75 -9.60
CA PHE A 99 0.91 5.69 -10.49
C PHE A 99 -0.57 5.85 -10.90
N ASP A 100 -1.36 6.73 -10.25
CA ASP A 100 -2.78 6.90 -10.60
C ASP A 100 -3.02 7.81 -11.82
N LEU A 101 -1.95 8.38 -12.41
CA LEU A 101 -2.05 9.28 -13.57
C LEU A 101 -1.91 8.58 -14.92
N GLN A 102 -1.86 7.24 -14.95
CA GLN A 102 -1.94 6.44 -16.16
C GLN A 102 -3.22 5.60 -16.17
N LYS A 103 -4.37 6.23 -15.86
CA LYS A 103 -5.66 5.62 -16.15
C LYS A 103 -5.82 5.56 -17.66
N GLY A 104 -5.71 4.34 -18.15
CA GLY A 104 -6.05 3.96 -19.51
C GLY A 104 -7.39 4.56 -19.91
N LEU A 105 -7.48 4.87 -21.20
CA LEU A 105 -8.69 5.26 -21.92
C LEU A 105 -9.95 4.88 -21.14
N VAL A 106 -10.59 5.89 -20.55
CA VAL A 106 -11.92 5.72 -19.96
C VAL A 106 -12.85 5.50 -21.15
N PHE A 107 -13.00 4.23 -21.53
CA PHE A 107 -14.09 3.82 -22.40
C PHE A 107 -15.36 3.96 -21.57
N PRO A 108 -16.25 4.93 -21.87
CA PRO A 108 -17.58 4.86 -21.30
C PRO A 108 -18.18 3.51 -21.71
N PRO A 109 -18.78 2.74 -20.79
CA PRO A 109 -19.53 1.56 -21.17
C PRO A 109 -20.58 1.98 -22.21
N PRO A 110 -20.79 1.21 -23.30
CA PRO A 110 -21.88 1.51 -24.22
C PRO A 110 -23.17 1.48 -23.40
N GLU A 111 -23.90 2.61 -23.38
CA GLU A 111 -25.28 2.65 -22.89
C GLU A 111 -26.12 1.76 -23.80
N SER A 112 -26.13 0.46 -23.54
CA SER A 112 -26.94 -0.53 -24.26
C SER A 112 -28.38 -0.59 -23.74
N ASP A 113 -28.96 0.55 -23.36
CA ASP A 113 -30.34 0.65 -22.86
C ASP A 113 -30.93 2.05 -23.12
N ARG A 114 -31.17 2.39 -24.39
CA ARG A 114 -32.20 3.38 -24.76
C ARG A 114 -32.94 2.93 -26.01
N GLU A 115 -33.60 1.79 -25.92
CA GLU A 115 -34.84 1.59 -26.66
C GLU A 115 -35.95 2.43 -26.01
N SER A 116 -36.63 3.22 -26.84
CA SER A 116 -37.93 3.85 -26.61
C SER A 116 -37.98 5.06 -25.66
N GLN A 117 -37.70 6.26 -26.18
CA GLN A 117 -38.55 7.42 -25.91
C GLN A 117 -38.75 8.25 -27.19
N THR A 118 -39.92 8.04 -27.76
CA THR A 118 -40.54 8.81 -28.84
C THR A 118 -40.93 10.22 -28.36
N GLU A 119 -40.73 11.20 -29.25
CA GLU A 119 -41.40 12.50 -29.35
C GLU A 119 -41.18 13.56 -28.25
N ALA A 120 -40.24 14.47 -28.51
CA ALA A 120 -40.48 15.92 -28.37
C ALA A 120 -39.54 16.72 -29.30
N GLN A 121 -40.06 17.12 -30.45
CA GLN A 121 -39.76 18.33 -31.24
C GLN A 121 -38.28 18.73 -31.45
N ALA A 122 -37.87 18.61 -32.71
CA ALA A 122 -36.59 19.00 -33.30
C ALA A 122 -36.12 20.44 -32.94
N PRO A 123 -34.80 20.66 -32.94
CA PRO A 123 -34.15 21.09 -34.19
C PRO A 123 -33.21 20.02 -34.77
N GLY A 124 -33.30 19.81 -36.09
CA GLY A 124 -32.29 19.20 -36.96
C GLY A 124 -31.64 17.89 -36.51
N LEU A 125 -32.19 16.74 -36.92
CA LEU A 125 -31.52 15.43 -36.90
C LEU A 125 -30.26 15.33 -37.81
N ALA A 126 -29.76 16.46 -38.34
CA ALA A 126 -28.52 16.55 -39.11
C ALA A 126 -27.33 17.09 -38.29
N GLU A 127 -27.56 17.73 -37.14
CA GLU A 127 -26.50 18.44 -36.40
C GLU A 127 -25.87 17.60 -35.27
N VAL A 128 -26.56 16.57 -34.77
CA VAL A 128 -26.06 15.75 -33.64
C VAL A 128 -25.21 14.56 -34.09
N GLN A 129 -25.22 14.22 -35.39
CA GLN A 129 -24.38 13.14 -35.94
C GLN A 129 -22.97 13.63 -36.33
N GLN A 130 -22.73 14.94 -36.34
CA GLN A 130 -21.56 15.54 -36.97
C GLN A 130 -20.37 15.76 -36.04
N ASP A 131 -20.35 15.29 -34.80
CA ASP A 131 -19.29 15.65 -33.83
C ASP A 131 -18.30 14.51 -33.50
N ARG A 132 -18.31 13.44 -34.31
CA ARG A 132 -17.37 12.32 -34.19
C ARG A 132 -16.79 11.92 -35.53
N ILE A 133 -15.58 11.38 -35.51
CA ILE A 133 -14.95 10.68 -36.63
C ILE A 133 -15.37 9.23 -36.53
N VAL A 134 -15.61 8.58 -37.66
CA VAL A 134 -15.99 7.16 -37.69
C VAL A 134 -14.93 6.37 -38.44
N LEU A 135 -14.32 5.41 -37.77
CA LEU A 135 -13.34 4.47 -38.31
C LEU A 135 -14.00 3.11 -38.45
N ARG A 136 -14.08 2.60 -39.68
CA ARG A 136 -14.50 1.24 -39.98
C ARG A 136 -13.29 0.34 -40.13
N ILE A 137 -13.37 -0.85 -39.54
CA ILE A 137 -12.40 -1.93 -39.73
C ILE A 137 -13.10 -3.04 -40.51
N GLY A 138 -12.60 -3.36 -41.69
CA GLY A 138 -13.13 -4.44 -42.52
C GLY A 138 -12.75 -5.83 -42.02
N ALA A 139 -13.40 -6.87 -42.57
CA ALA A 139 -13.08 -8.27 -42.33
C ALA A 139 -11.65 -8.67 -42.76
N ASP A 140 -11.01 -7.87 -43.61
CA ASP A 140 -9.65 -8.01 -44.09
C ASP A 140 -8.65 -7.15 -43.32
N ASP A 141 -9.04 -6.64 -42.14
CA ASP A 141 -8.28 -5.69 -41.33
C ASP A 141 -7.95 -4.37 -42.05
N SER A 142 -8.73 -4.01 -43.07
CA SER A 142 -8.62 -2.72 -43.75
C SER A 142 -9.22 -1.60 -42.91
N PHE A 143 -8.50 -0.48 -42.80
CA PHE A 143 -8.95 0.72 -42.08
C PHE A 143 -9.54 1.73 -43.07
N GLN A 144 -10.76 2.18 -42.81
CA GLN A 144 -11.43 3.19 -43.64
C GLN A 144 -12.11 4.24 -42.77
N LEU A 145 -11.87 5.51 -43.04
CA LEU A 145 -12.62 6.60 -42.42
C LEU A 145 -13.90 6.86 -43.21
N LEU A 146 -15.03 6.98 -42.51
CA LEU A 146 -16.28 7.36 -43.14
C LEU A 146 -16.35 8.87 -43.28
N ASP A 147 -16.79 9.33 -44.45
CA ASP A 147 -17.04 10.74 -44.69
C ASP A 147 -18.40 11.19 -44.10
N ALA A 148 -18.72 12.48 -44.18
CA ALA A 148 -20.00 13.04 -43.72
C ALA A 148 -21.24 12.33 -44.29
N ASN A 149 -21.11 11.71 -45.47
CA ASN A 149 -22.16 10.91 -46.13
C ASN A 149 -22.17 9.43 -45.72
N GLN A 150 -21.43 9.04 -44.67
CA GLN A 150 -21.26 7.66 -44.21
C GLN A 150 -20.67 6.71 -45.27
N GLN A 151 -19.99 7.26 -46.28
CA GLN A 151 -19.32 6.46 -47.30
C GLN A 151 -17.90 6.13 -46.85
N PRO A 152 -17.45 4.87 -46.99
CA PRO A 152 -16.07 4.52 -46.70
C PRO A 152 -15.12 5.24 -47.65
N GLY A 153 -14.15 5.94 -47.07
CA GLY A 153 -13.05 6.55 -47.79
C GLY A 153 -12.04 5.52 -48.32
N PRO A 154 -10.89 5.99 -48.84
CA PRO A 154 -9.82 5.09 -49.26
C PRO A 154 -9.33 4.23 -48.10
N VAL A 155 -8.83 3.04 -48.43
CA VAL A 155 -8.17 2.17 -47.44
C VAL A 155 -6.88 2.83 -46.98
N ILE A 156 -6.74 2.94 -45.66
CA ILE A 156 -5.60 3.54 -44.98
C ILE A 156 -4.67 2.41 -44.53
N ALA A 157 -3.37 2.56 -44.80
CA ALA A 157 -2.38 1.61 -44.32
C ALA A 157 -2.21 1.73 -42.78
N PRO A 158 -1.96 0.62 -42.06
CA PRO A 158 -1.72 0.62 -40.62
C PRO A 158 -0.73 1.68 -40.13
N GLU A 159 0.37 1.89 -40.86
CA GLU A 159 1.42 2.85 -40.56
C GLU A 159 0.96 4.32 -40.66
N ASP A 160 0.03 4.62 -41.56
CA ASP A 160 -0.44 5.97 -41.85
C ASP A 160 -1.67 6.35 -41.03
N LEU A 161 -2.29 5.38 -40.35
CA LEU A 161 -3.54 5.56 -39.61
C LEU A 161 -3.46 6.68 -38.57
N VAL A 162 -2.32 6.82 -37.88
CA VAL A 162 -2.13 7.87 -36.87
C VAL A 162 -2.11 9.26 -37.49
N GLU A 163 -1.46 9.41 -38.65
CA GLU A 163 -1.36 10.69 -39.34
C GLU A 163 -2.70 11.11 -39.92
N GLU A 164 -3.42 10.17 -40.54
CA GLU A 164 -4.74 10.41 -41.11
C GLU A 164 -5.79 10.72 -40.04
N LEU A 165 -5.79 9.99 -38.91
CA LEU A 165 -6.67 10.29 -37.77
C LEU A 165 -6.40 11.67 -37.18
N ARG A 166 -5.12 12.05 -37.04
CA ARG A 166 -4.74 13.38 -36.55
C ARG A 166 -5.14 14.48 -37.54
N ALA A 167 -4.90 14.27 -38.84
CA ALA A 167 -5.28 15.20 -39.89
C ALA A 167 -6.80 15.42 -39.90
N ARG A 168 -7.59 14.35 -39.79
CA ARG A 168 -9.06 14.42 -39.75
C ARG A 168 -9.56 15.10 -38.47
N SER A 169 -8.97 14.77 -37.31
CA SER A 169 -9.29 15.40 -36.03
C SER A 169 -9.04 16.90 -36.04
N GLN A 170 -7.92 17.35 -36.61
CA GLN A 170 -7.60 18.78 -36.73
C GLN A 170 -8.47 19.49 -37.78
N ALA A 171 -8.74 18.85 -38.92
CA ALA A 171 -9.54 19.43 -39.99
C ALA A 171 -11.00 19.64 -39.56
N GLU A 172 -11.56 18.68 -38.82
CA GLU A 172 -12.96 18.72 -38.38
C GLU A 172 -13.13 19.27 -36.96
N THR A 173 -12.03 19.54 -36.23
CA THR A 173 -12.04 19.95 -34.81
C THR A 173 -12.83 18.97 -33.93
N LYS A 174 -12.60 17.66 -34.15
CA LYS A 174 -13.30 16.58 -33.44
C LYS A 174 -12.35 15.79 -32.57
N ASP A 175 -12.77 15.60 -31.32
CA ASP A 175 -12.01 14.85 -30.31
C ASP A 175 -12.67 13.51 -29.94
N GLN A 176 -13.68 13.09 -30.71
CA GLN A 176 -14.41 11.83 -30.51
C GLN A 176 -14.24 10.90 -31.72
N LEU A 177 -13.85 9.65 -31.47
CA LEU A 177 -13.78 8.60 -32.49
C LEU A 177 -14.73 7.44 -32.16
N LEU A 178 -15.49 7.01 -33.15
CA LEU A 178 -16.27 5.78 -33.14
C LEU A 178 -15.58 4.72 -33.99
N ILE A 179 -15.22 3.59 -33.38
CA ILE A 179 -14.65 2.43 -34.06
C ILE A 179 -15.77 1.43 -34.32
N LEU A 180 -15.93 1.06 -35.60
CA LEU A 180 -16.90 0.10 -36.10
C LEU A 180 -16.14 -1.11 -36.68
N PRO A 181 -15.81 -2.12 -35.84
CA PRO A 181 -15.23 -3.35 -36.33
C PRO A 181 -16.27 -4.23 -37.03
N ASP A 182 -15.85 -4.90 -38.10
CA ASP A 182 -16.56 -6.04 -38.69
C ASP A 182 -16.48 -7.25 -37.75
N GLU A 183 -17.47 -8.15 -37.80
CA GLU A 183 -17.50 -9.36 -36.97
C GLU A 183 -16.28 -10.28 -37.22
N LEU A 184 -15.71 -10.22 -38.42
CA LEU A 184 -14.56 -11.02 -38.83
C LEU A 184 -13.22 -10.31 -38.66
N ALA A 185 -13.20 -9.04 -38.25
CA ALA A 185 -11.97 -8.29 -38.04
C ALA A 185 -11.13 -8.93 -36.93
N SER A 186 -9.81 -8.92 -37.09
CA SER A 186 -8.91 -9.47 -36.09
C SER A 186 -8.90 -8.59 -34.83
N HIS A 187 -8.77 -9.22 -33.66
CA HIS A 187 -8.61 -8.48 -32.42
C HIS A 187 -7.38 -7.55 -32.46
N GLU A 188 -6.33 -7.97 -33.17
CA GLU A 188 -5.13 -7.17 -33.40
C GLU A 188 -5.44 -5.86 -34.12
N ALA A 189 -6.27 -5.88 -35.17
CA ALA A 189 -6.68 -4.67 -35.89
C ALA A 189 -7.47 -3.69 -34.99
N VAL A 190 -8.34 -4.21 -34.13
CA VAL A 190 -9.09 -3.37 -33.16
C VAL A 190 -8.15 -2.73 -32.15
N VAL A 191 -7.21 -3.51 -31.59
CA VAL A 191 -6.21 -2.99 -30.64
C VAL A 191 -5.32 -1.94 -31.31
N LEU A 192 -4.90 -2.18 -32.54
CA LEU A 192 -4.12 -1.23 -33.34
C LEU A 192 -4.89 0.07 -33.58
N ALA A 193 -6.19 -0.01 -33.90
CA ALA A 193 -7.03 1.17 -34.06
C ALA A 193 -7.12 1.98 -32.75
N VAL A 194 -7.29 1.30 -31.61
CA VAL A 194 -7.34 1.95 -30.30
C VAL A 194 -6.01 2.64 -29.95
N ASP A 195 -4.87 1.97 -30.15
CA ASP A 195 -3.54 2.55 -29.94
C ASP A 195 -3.29 3.76 -30.85
N SER A 196 -3.65 3.62 -32.13
CA SER A 196 -3.51 4.68 -33.13
C SER A 196 -4.34 5.92 -32.77
N THR A 197 -5.52 5.72 -32.19
CA THR A 197 -6.40 6.79 -31.72
C THR A 197 -5.77 7.56 -30.56
N ALA A 198 -5.19 6.86 -29.58
CA ALA A 198 -4.49 7.48 -28.46
C ALA A 198 -3.27 8.29 -28.96
N ARG A 199 -2.50 7.74 -29.91
CA ARG A 199 -1.33 8.42 -30.52
C ARG A 199 -1.71 9.61 -31.40
N ALA A 200 -2.92 9.61 -31.96
CA ALA A 200 -3.47 10.74 -32.70
C ALA A 200 -3.89 11.92 -31.79
N GLY A 201 -4.00 11.70 -30.47
CA GLY A 201 -4.41 12.71 -29.50
C GLY A 201 -5.91 12.79 -29.27
N ILE A 202 -6.67 11.82 -29.78
CA ILE A 202 -8.12 11.73 -29.62
C ILE A 202 -8.43 11.15 -28.24
N THR A 203 -9.20 11.90 -27.44
CA THR A 203 -9.40 11.59 -26.01
C THR A 203 -10.63 10.74 -25.73
N LYS A 204 -11.64 10.79 -26.60
CA LYS A 204 -12.90 10.05 -26.44
C LYS A 204 -13.00 8.99 -27.53
N VAL A 205 -12.99 7.72 -27.12
CA VAL A 205 -13.12 6.58 -28.03
C VAL A 205 -14.35 5.79 -27.63
N SER A 206 -15.16 5.40 -28.61
CA SER A 206 -16.29 4.49 -28.43
C SER A 206 -16.19 3.39 -29.46
N ILE A 207 -16.45 2.15 -29.04
CA ILE A 207 -16.50 0.99 -29.94
C ILE A 207 -17.96 0.57 -30.01
N ALA A 208 -18.50 0.45 -31.22
CA ALA A 208 -19.84 -0.07 -31.42
C ALA A 208 -19.79 -1.27 -32.35
N ASP A 209 -20.49 -2.31 -31.96
CA ASP A 209 -20.71 -3.49 -32.80
C ASP A 209 -21.75 -3.14 -33.86
N VAL A 210 -21.37 -3.24 -35.14
CA VAL A 210 -22.34 -3.12 -36.24
C VAL A 210 -23.07 -4.45 -36.31
N ARG A 211 -24.09 -4.60 -35.46
CA ARG A 211 -25.14 -5.57 -35.73
C ARG A 211 -25.84 -5.14 -37.01
N ASP A 212 -25.49 -5.77 -38.11
CA ASP A 212 -26.25 -5.69 -39.34
C ASP A 212 -27.66 -6.20 -39.00
N GLY A 213 -28.60 -5.27 -38.83
CA GLY A 213 -29.99 -5.64 -38.58
C GLY A 213 -30.45 -6.53 -39.73
N PRO A 214 -31.21 -7.61 -39.48
CA PRO A 214 -31.65 -8.49 -40.55
C PRO A 214 -32.40 -7.64 -41.59
N GLY A 215 -31.83 -7.57 -42.79
CA GLY A 215 -32.49 -6.98 -43.95
C GLY A 215 -33.84 -7.64 -44.21
N PRO A 216 -34.75 -6.94 -44.90
CA PRO A 216 -36.18 -7.28 -45.01
C PRO A 216 -36.47 -8.66 -45.62
#